data_AF-D5U1T3-F1
#
_entry.id   AF-D5U1T3-F1
#
_cell.length_a   1.000
_cell.length_b   1.000
_cell.length_c   1.000
_cell.angle_alpha   90.00
_cell.angle_beta   90.00
_cell.angle_gamma   90.00
#
_symmetry.space_group_name_H-M   'P 1'
#
loop_
_entity.id
_entity.type
_entity.pdbx_description
1 polymer ?
#
loop_
_entity_poly.entity_id
_entity_poly.type
_entity_poly.pdbx_seq_one_letter_code
_entity_poly.pdbx_strand_id
1 'polypeptide(L)'
;MIRRVRGGFSTGSRAFPGFSGADDEGVLIGLETSQWLVEALILRRVMFRSIRRLYELARADPVDPELRGWSWDRLPLKPRAYLNLGVSEIASKYCETRRDIWLRRKTGARAEPTEPILTGRLIHDAISLALKETAKLLINNTEPYTAYQILSEKWRKLNPPKGYEKTVEKTYKATLITILGEAMYEKLVNETPQPVAYSEYRVDGTPLGMSQNLSVDVISDSVIIDFKTGAPRDFHKLSITGYALALEAAYETPRDYGLLIYINNPEDPRITYKPVYISNTLRRLFIEERDNIIDMLLEDAEPPKDLNCQPTCPLHGACNK
;
A
#
# COMPACT_ATOMS: atom_id res chain seq x y z
N MET A 1 -0.50 -13.63 -65.53
CA MET A 1 0.13 -12.46 -66.15
C MET A 1 1.03 -11.82 -65.08
N ILE A 2 2.30 -12.23 -65.06
CA ILE A 2 3.29 -11.89 -64.04
C ILE A 2 4.10 -10.71 -64.55
N ARG A 3 4.13 -9.58 -63.82
CA ARG A 3 5.05 -8.47 -64.10
C ARG A 3 6.20 -8.49 -63.07
N ARG A 4 7.36 -8.94 -63.54
CA ARG A 4 8.67 -8.67 -62.95
C ARG A 4 9.07 -7.22 -63.25
N VAL A 5 9.66 -6.53 -62.28
CA VAL A 5 10.52 -5.37 -62.51
C VAL A 5 11.90 -5.70 -61.94
N ARG A 6 12.92 -5.54 -62.77
CA ARG A 6 14.35 -5.68 -62.48
C ARG A 6 14.98 -4.30 -62.26
N GLY A 7 15.96 -4.24 -61.37
CA GLY A 7 17.02 -3.24 -61.26
C GLY A 7 17.72 -3.45 -59.91
N GLY A 8 19.03 -3.62 -59.76
CA GLY A 8 20.17 -3.37 -60.63
C GLY A 8 21.23 -2.59 -59.86
N PHE A 9 22.16 -3.30 -59.21
CA PHE A 9 23.54 -2.94 -58.80
C PHE A 9 23.87 -1.62 -58.06
N SER A 10 24.57 -1.72 -56.93
CA SER A 10 26.02 -1.40 -56.88
C SER A 10 26.67 -1.84 -55.56
N THR A 11 27.92 -2.23 -55.68
CA THR A 11 28.85 -2.76 -54.68
C THR A 11 29.68 -1.65 -54.05
N GLY A 12 29.92 -1.72 -52.73
CA GLY A 12 30.87 -0.85 -52.04
C GLY A 12 31.41 -1.51 -50.78
N SER A 13 32.57 -2.15 -50.89
CA SER A 13 33.38 -2.73 -49.81
C SER A 13 34.27 -1.68 -49.15
N ARG A 14 34.27 -1.58 -47.80
CA ARG A 14 35.42 -1.10 -47.01
C ARG A 14 35.48 -1.81 -45.65
N ALA A 15 36.70 -2.13 -45.26
CA ALA A 15 37.11 -3.00 -44.16
C ALA A 15 37.11 -2.33 -42.77
N PHE A 16 37.13 -3.19 -41.74
CA PHE A 16 37.24 -2.92 -40.30
C PHE A 16 38.44 -2.05 -39.89
N PRO A 17 38.39 -1.43 -38.69
CA PRO A 17 39.16 -2.00 -37.57
C PRO A 17 38.36 -2.07 -36.26
N GLY A 18 38.73 -3.04 -35.42
CA GLY A 18 38.09 -3.31 -34.14
C GLY A 18 38.40 -2.28 -33.05
N PHE A 19 37.44 -2.13 -32.13
CA PHE A 19 37.64 -1.62 -30.79
C PHE A 19 36.85 -2.49 -29.81
N SER A 20 37.54 -2.86 -28.74
CA SER A 20 37.12 -3.67 -27.61
C SER A 20 36.29 -2.87 -26.60
N GLY A 21 35.30 -3.52 -26.00
CA GLY A 21 34.85 -3.23 -24.63
C GLY A 21 33.49 -2.54 -24.49
N ALA A 22 32.69 -3.13 -23.60
CA ALA A 22 31.56 -2.57 -22.87
C ALA A 22 30.14 -2.62 -23.52
N ASP A 23 29.24 -3.19 -22.72
CA ASP A 23 27.80 -2.93 -22.62
C ASP A 23 26.85 -3.64 -23.60
N ASP A 24 26.45 -4.86 -23.22
CA ASP A 24 25.22 -5.51 -23.69
C ASP A 24 23.98 -4.83 -23.06
N GLU A 25 23.66 -3.62 -23.52
CA GLU A 25 22.31 -3.08 -23.42
C GLU A 25 21.47 -3.61 -24.60
N GLY A 26 20.75 -4.70 -24.32
CA GLY A 26 19.71 -5.22 -25.19
C GLY A 26 18.48 -4.31 -25.18
N VAL A 27 18.46 -3.39 -26.13
CA VAL A 27 17.32 -2.58 -26.57
C VAL A 27 16.09 -3.46 -26.79
N LEU A 28 15.11 -3.40 -25.88
CA LEU A 28 13.73 -3.75 -26.17
C LEU A 28 12.93 -2.47 -26.43
N ILE A 29 12.64 -2.32 -27.70
CA ILE A 29 11.95 -1.22 -28.36
C ILE A 29 10.56 -1.01 -27.74
N GLY A 30 10.28 0.28 -27.53
CA GLY A 30 9.03 0.90 -27.11
C GLY A 30 7.73 0.11 -27.33
N LEU A 31 7.05 -0.13 -26.22
CA LEU A 31 5.59 -0.08 -26.17
C LEU A 31 5.22 1.05 -25.20
N GLU A 32 5.07 2.24 -25.77
CA GLU A 32 4.26 3.31 -25.18
C GLU A 32 2.83 2.78 -25.02
N THR A 33 2.52 2.24 -23.85
CA THR A 33 1.12 2.15 -23.38
C THR A 33 0.96 3.06 -22.19
N SER A 34 1.05 4.35 -22.47
CA SER A 34 0.47 5.45 -21.71
C SER A 34 -1.06 5.36 -21.78
N GLN A 35 -1.62 4.30 -21.19
CA GLN A 35 -3.06 4.18 -21.01
C GLN A 35 -3.37 4.28 -19.53
N TRP A 36 -3.56 5.53 -19.10
CA TRP A 36 -4.08 5.91 -17.81
C TRP A 36 -5.43 5.22 -17.61
N LEU A 37 -5.46 4.14 -16.83
CA LEU A 37 -6.70 3.62 -16.26
C LEU A 37 -7.13 4.60 -15.16
N VAL A 38 -7.85 5.61 -15.59
CA VAL A 38 -8.62 6.53 -14.76
C VAL A 38 -9.87 5.79 -14.27
N GLU A 39 -10.20 5.97 -12.99
CA GLU A 39 -11.47 5.65 -12.31
C GLU A 39 -11.79 4.19 -11.93
N ALA A 40 -11.66 3.91 -10.63
CA ALA A 40 -12.53 3.09 -9.76
C ALA A 40 -11.74 2.79 -8.48
N LEU A 41 -12.37 2.74 -7.30
CA LEU A 41 -11.68 2.31 -6.07
C LEU A 41 -11.57 0.78 -6.09
N ILE A 42 -10.44 0.24 -6.59
CA ILE A 42 -10.15 -1.19 -6.85
C ILE A 42 -11.37 -2.05 -7.14
N LEU A 43 -11.52 -2.41 -8.41
CA LEU A 43 -12.27 -3.61 -8.74
C LEU A 43 -11.45 -4.87 -8.39
N ARG A 44 -12.02 -5.87 -7.71
CA ARG A 44 -11.42 -7.18 -7.36
C ARG A 44 -10.71 -7.82 -8.55
N ARG A 45 -11.29 -7.70 -9.76
CA ARG A 45 -10.68 -8.18 -11.01
C ARG A 45 -9.39 -7.43 -11.39
N VAL A 46 -9.37 -6.12 -11.21
CA VAL A 46 -8.19 -5.28 -11.49
C VAL A 46 -7.08 -5.58 -10.49
N MET A 47 -7.43 -5.77 -9.21
CA MET A 47 -6.51 -6.25 -8.18
C MET A 47 -5.84 -7.56 -8.61
N PHE A 48 -6.63 -8.60 -8.88
CA PHE A 48 -6.05 -9.91 -9.26
C PHE A 48 -5.23 -9.86 -10.55
N ARG A 49 -5.65 -9.07 -11.55
CA ARG A 49 -4.85 -8.89 -12.78
C ARG A 49 -3.52 -8.18 -12.51
N SER A 50 -3.49 -7.20 -11.61
CA SER A 50 -2.27 -6.48 -11.27
C SER A 50 -1.28 -7.35 -10.49
N ILE A 51 -1.78 -8.22 -9.61
CA ILE A 51 -0.97 -9.15 -8.80
C ILE A 51 -0.52 -10.37 -9.60
N ARG A 52 -1.28 -10.81 -10.62
CA ARG A 52 -0.92 -11.96 -11.46
C ARG A 52 0.52 -11.90 -11.99
N ARG A 53 1.00 -10.69 -12.32
CA ARG A 53 2.37 -10.47 -12.82
C ARG A 53 3.45 -10.78 -11.78
N LEU A 54 3.09 -10.80 -10.50
CA LEU A 54 4.00 -11.09 -9.38
C LEU A 54 4.14 -12.58 -9.09
N TYR A 55 3.26 -13.43 -9.64
CA TYR A 55 3.32 -14.87 -9.40
C TYR A 55 4.60 -15.51 -9.93
N GLU A 56 5.17 -14.97 -11.01
CA GLU A 56 6.44 -15.43 -11.55
C GLU A 56 7.59 -15.13 -10.57
N LEU A 57 7.59 -13.93 -9.97
CA LEU A 57 8.56 -13.56 -8.94
C LEU A 57 8.46 -14.47 -7.72
N ALA A 58 7.24 -14.71 -7.23
CA ALA A 58 7.01 -15.55 -6.06
C ALA A 58 7.37 -17.03 -6.28
N ARG A 59 7.32 -17.52 -7.53
CA ARG A 59 7.79 -18.87 -7.88
C ARG A 59 9.30 -18.94 -7.99
N ALA A 60 9.94 -17.88 -8.48
CA ALA A 60 11.38 -17.83 -8.65
C ALA A 60 12.13 -17.66 -7.31
N ASP A 61 11.59 -16.85 -6.41
CA ASP A 61 12.13 -16.60 -5.07
C ASP A 61 10.99 -16.67 -4.04
N PRO A 62 10.57 -17.90 -3.63
CA PRO A 62 9.50 -18.07 -2.65
C PRO A 62 9.89 -17.53 -1.27
N VAL A 63 8.90 -17.09 -0.49
CA VAL A 63 9.16 -16.58 0.85
C VAL A 63 9.63 -17.72 1.76
N ASP A 64 10.80 -17.53 2.38
CA ASP A 64 11.43 -18.44 3.33
C ASP A 64 10.49 -18.69 4.52
N PRO A 65 10.23 -19.96 4.92
CA PRO A 65 9.36 -20.27 6.05
C PRO A 65 9.79 -19.59 7.37
N GLU A 66 11.09 -19.35 7.53
CA GLU A 66 11.65 -18.66 8.70
C GLU A 66 11.33 -17.17 8.70
N LEU A 67 11.04 -16.55 7.55
CA LEU A 67 10.68 -15.13 7.42
C LEU A 67 9.16 -14.87 7.47
N ARG A 68 8.39 -15.92 7.74
CA ARG A 68 6.93 -15.84 7.85
C ARG A 68 6.52 -15.44 9.25
N GLY A 69 5.40 -14.72 9.36
CA GLY A 69 4.91 -14.22 10.64
C GLY A 69 4.62 -15.33 11.67
N TRP A 70 4.23 -16.53 11.24
CA TRP A 70 4.02 -17.68 12.13
C TRP A 70 5.31 -18.21 12.78
N SER A 71 6.48 -17.81 12.29
CA SER A 71 7.78 -18.13 12.89
C SER A 71 8.18 -17.09 13.96
N TRP A 72 7.22 -16.42 14.60
CA TRP A 72 7.45 -15.35 15.58
C TRP A 72 8.20 -15.79 16.85
N ASP A 73 8.24 -17.09 17.11
CA ASP A 73 8.84 -17.71 18.29
C ASP A 73 10.37 -17.89 18.19
N ARG A 74 10.93 -17.70 16.99
CA ARG A 74 12.36 -17.88 16.69
C ARG A 74 12.96 -16.67 15.97
N LEU A 75 14.29 -16.59 15.97
CA LEU A 75 14.99 -15.58 15.17
C LEU A 75 14.77 -15.83 13.67
N PRO A 76 14.68 -14.78 12.82
CA PRO A 76 14.84 -13.36 13.16
C PRO A 76 13.53 -12.65 13.57
N LEU A 77 12.37 -13.32 13.54
CA LEU A 77 11.08 -12.65 13.81
C LEU A 77 10.86 -12.35 15.28
N LYS A 78 11.39 -13.19 16.17
CA LYS A 78 11.30 -12.97 17.62
C LYS A 78 11.94 -11.62 17.98
N PRO A 79 11.18 -10.64 18.47
CA PRO A 79 11.72 -9.34 18.83
C PRO A 79 12.62 -9.45 20.07
N ARG A 80 13.58 -8.53 20.18
CA ARG A 80 14.46 -8.45 21.37
C ARG A 80 13.74 -7.87 22.59
N ALA A 81 12.74 -7.02 22.36
CA ALA A 81 11.86 -6.48 23.39
C ALA A 81 10.46 -6.18 22.83
N TYR A 82 9.46 -6.20 23.71
CA TYR A 82 8.06 -5.97 23.37
C TYR A 82 7.64 -4.53 23.72
N LEU A 83 7.94 -3.59 22.83
CA LEU A 83 7.67 -2.15 23.04
C LEU A 83 6.31 -1.68 22.47
N ASN A 84 5.48 -2.61 21.99
CA ASN A 84 4.18 -2.33 21.38
C ASN A 84 4.26 -1.28 20.27
N LEU A 85 5.18 -1.48 19.32
CA LEU A 85 5.39 -0.55 18.21
C LEU A 85 4.24 -0.64 17.21
N GLY A 86 3.76 0.51 16.73
CA GLY A 86 2.82 0.55 15.61
C GLY A 86 3.52 0.18 14.29
N VAL A 87 2.78 -0.43 13.35
CA VAL A 87 3.29 -0.67 11.99
C VAL A 87 3.72 0.63 11.31
N SER A 88 2.97 1.72 11.52
CA SER A 88 3.34 3.03 11.00
C SER A 88 4.64 3.58 11.62
N GLU A 89 4.93 3.32 12.90
CA GLU A 89 6.20 3.74 13.51
C GLU A 89 7.38 3.01 12.86
N ILE A 90 7.24 1.70 12.62
CA ILE A 90 8.30 0.89 11.99
C ILE A 90 8.44 1.24 10.50
N ALA A 91 7.33 1.27 9.76
CA ALA A 91 7.35 1.41 8.31
C ALA A 91 7.60 2.84 7.81
N SER A 92 7.19 3.86 8.56
CA SER A 92 7.23 5.24 8.08
C SER A 92 8.63 5.83 8.24
N LYS A 93 9.42 5.80 7.17
CA LYS A 93 10.77 6.39 7.10
C LYS A 93 10.76 7.84 6.60
N TYR A 94 9.84 8.68 7.10
CA TYR A 94 9.84 10.11 6.73
C TYR A 94 10.97 10.90 7.40
N CYS A 95 11.47 10.41 8.54
CA CYS A 95 12.68 10.89 9.20
C CYS A 95 13.70 9.74 9.17
N GLU A 96 14.80 9.92 8.46
CA GLU A 96 15.81 8.87 8.26
C GLU A 96 16.51 8.50 9.57
N THR A 97 16.70 9.48 10.46
CA THR A 97 17.36 9.28 11.75
C THR A 97 16.45 8.66 12.81
N ARG A 98 15.14 8.49 12.54
CA ARG A 98 14.14 8.00 13.51
C ARG A 98 13.99 8.84 14.78
N ARG A 99 14.52 10.07 14.79
CA ARG A 99 14.38 11.01 15.91
C ARG A 99 12.92 11.32 16.21
N ASP A 100 12.05 11.28 15.20
CA ASP A 100 10.59 11.45 15.35
C ASP A 100 9.97 10.39 16.28
N ILE A 101 10.42 9.12 16.20
CA ILE A 101 9.96 8.03 17.05
C ILE A 101 10.51 8.20 18.46
N TRP A 102 11.82 8.52 18.59
CA TRP A 102 12.46 8.74 19.87
C TRP A 102 11.75 9.86 20.65
N LEU A 103 11.49 11.01 20.02
CA LEU A 103 10.77 12.13 20.64
C LEU A 103 9.36 11.73 21.08
N ARG A 104 8.59 11.00 20.26
CA ARG A 104 7.25 10.54 20.67
C ARG A 104 7.29 9.62 21.89
N ARG A 105 8.23 8.67 21.91
CA ARG A 105 8.27 7.60 22.92
C ARG A 105 8.97 8.01 24.21
N LYS A 106 10.00 8.86 24.15
CA LYS A 106 10.82 9.25 25.31
C LYS A 106 10.42 10.59 25.91
N THR A 107 10.16 11.60 25.09
CA THR A 107 9.79 12.94 25.59
C THR A 107 8.28 13.17 25.61
N GLY A 108 7.50 12.27 24.99
CA GLY A 108 6.04 12.42 24.87
C GLY A 108 5.64 13.54 23.91
N ALA A 109 6.54 13.93 22.99
CA ALA A 109 6.29 14.99 22.03
C ALA A 109 5.03 14.68 21.20
N ARG A 110 4.11 15.64 21.14
CA ARG A 110 2.88 15.51 20.35
C ARG A 110 3.12 16.01 18.93
N ALA A 111 2.71 15.20 17.97
CA ALA A 111 2.69 15.56 16.57
C ALA A 111 1.61 16.61 16.31
N GLU A 112 1.98 17.72 15.68
CA GLU A 112 1.04 18.73 15.20
C GLU A 112 0.43 18.25 13.87
N PRO A 113 -0.91 18.23 13.75
CA PRO A 113 -1.55 17.77 12.51
C PRO A 113 -1.21 18.72 11.37
N THR A 114 -0.58 18.19 10.32
CA THR A 114 -0.29 18.92 9.08
C THR A 114 -1.39 18.67 8.06
N GLU A 115 -1.58 19.61 7.12
CA GLU A 115 -2.59 19.50 6.06
C GLU A 115 -2.54 18.16 5.30
N PRO A 116 -1.37 17.60 4.93
CA PRO A 116 -1.31 16.27 4.29
C PRO A 116 -1.86 15.14 5.16
N ILE A 117 -1.63 15.18 6.47
CA ILE A 117 -2.12 14.16 7.41
C ILE A 117 -3.62 14.27 7.59
N LEU A 118 -4.14 15.49 7.73
CA LEU A 118 -5.58 15.75 7.81
C LEU A 118 -6.30 15.26 6.56
N THR A 119 -5.76 15.60 5.38
CA THR A 119 -6.28 15.15 4.08
C THR A 119 -6.30 13.62 3.98
N GLY A 120 -5.18 12.97 4.34
CA GLY A 120 -5.06 11.50 4.33
C GLY A 120 -6.10 10.83 5.23
N ARG A 121 -6.27 11.35 6.44
CA ARG A 121 -7.28 10.85 7.39
C ARG A 121 -8.71 10.98 6.84
N LEU A 122 -9.08 12.15 6.30
CA LEU A 122 -10.42 12.36 5.74
C LEU A 122 -10.74 11.41 4.58
N ILE A 123 -9.75 11.16 3.71
CA ILE A 123 -9.88 10.21 2.60
C ILE A 123 -10.06 8.78 3.15
N HIS A 124 -9.24 8.38 4.12
CA HIS A 124 -9.33 7.05 4.73
C HIS A 124 -10.67 6.83 5.46
N ASP A 125 -11.14 7.83 6.20
CA ASP A 125 -12.44 7.80 6.89
C ASP A 125 -13.60 7.68 5.90
N ALA A 126 -13.52 8.37 4.75
CA ALA A 126 -14.51 8.27 3.67
C ALA A 126 -14.58 6.86 3.07
N ILE A 127 -13.43 6.26 2.78
CA ILE A 127 -13.33 4.91 2.22
C ILE A 127 -13.84 3.86 3.23
N SER A 128 -13.39 3.97 4.48
CA SER A 128 -13.76 3.05 5.56
C SER A 128 -15.27 3.09 5.84
N LEU A 129 -15.86 4.29 5.88
CA LEU A 129 -17.31 4.46 6.06
C LEU A 129 -18.09 3.81 4.90
N ALA A 130 -17.67 4.05 3.65
CA ALA A 130 -18.34 3.47 2.49
C ALA A 130 -18.28 1.94 2.50
N LEU A 131 -17.10 1.36 2.77
CA LEU A 131 -16.91 -0.10 2.87
C LEU A 131 -17.76 -0.71 3.97
N LYS A 132 -17.70 -0.15 5.19
CA LYS A 132 -18.40 -0.67 6.36
C LYS A 132 -19.91 -0.64 6.22
N GLU A 133 -20.46 0.50 5.77
CA GLU A 133 -21.90 0.65 5.61
C GLU A 133 -22.45 -0.20 4.46
N THR A 134 -21.67 -0.34 3.37
CA THR A 134 -22.01 -1.23 2.26
C THR A 134 -22.03 -2.69 2.70
N ALA A 135 -20.98 -3.15 3.37
CA ALA A 135 -20.89 -4.51 3.90
C ALA A 135 -22.10 -4.83 4.81
N LYS A 136 -22.48 -3.91 5.70
CA LYS A 136 -23.64 -4.07 6.59
C LYS A 136 -24.95 -4.29 5.82
N LEU A 137 -25.20 -3.53 4.75
CA LEU A 137 -26.43 -3.68 3.97
C LEU A 137 -26.42 -4.94 3.09
N LEU A 138 -25.28 -5.27 2.48
CA LEU A 138 -25.14 -6.46 1.66
C LEU A 138 -25.29 -7.76 2.47
N ILE A 139 -24.72 -7.82 3.69
CA ILE A 139 -24.91 -8.95 4.61
C ILE A 139 -26.39 -9.16 4.95
N ASN A 140 -27.16 -8.08 5.03
CA ASN A 140 -28.59 -8.13 5.27
C ASN A 140 -29.41 -8.35 3.98
N ASN A 141 -28.79 -8.85 2.90
CA ASN A 141 -29.42 -9.14 1.61
C ASN A 141 -30.11 -7.93 0.95
N THR A 142 -29.66 -6.70 1.24
CA THR A 142 -30.18 -5.51 0.56
C THR A 142 -29.66 -5.48 -0.87
N GLU A 143 -30.54 -5.23 -1.83
CA GLU A 143 -30.15 -5.08 -3.24
C GLU A 143 -29.17 -3.91 -3.43
N PRO A 144 -28.10 -4.05 -4.25
CA PRO A 144 -27.08 -3.00 -4.36
C PRO A 144 -27.62 -1.64 -4.83
N TYR A 145 -28.64 -1.62 -5.71
CA TYR A 145 -29.27 -0.36 -6.13
C TYR A 145 -30.05 0.32 -4.98
N THR A 146 -30.72 -0.45 -4.14
CA THR A 146 -31.39 0.06 -2.93
C THR A 146 -30.36 0.53 -1.90
N ALA A 147 -29.26 -0.21 -1.73
CA ALA A 147 -28.17 0.20 -0.86
C ALA A 147 -27.59 1.55 -1.29
N TYR A 148 -27.41 1.81 -2.60
CA TYR A 148 -26.97 3.11 -3.10
C TYR A 148 -27.91 4.24 -2.68
N GLN A 149 -29.23 4.05 -2.84
CA GLN A 149 -30.24 5.04 -2.46
C GLN A 149 -30.18 5.40 -0.97
N ILE A 150 -29.91 4.42 -0.11
CA ILE A 150 -29.80 4.60 1.35
C ILE A 150 -28.47 5.26 1.75
N LEU A 151 -27.38 4.95 1.05
CA LEU A 151 -26.02 5.28 1.47
C LEU A 151 -25.42 6.52 0.80
N SER A 152 -25.97 6.98 -0.32
CA SER A 152 -25.40 8.04 -1.17
C SER A 152 -25.03 9.33 -0.43
N GLU A 153 -25.77 9.67 0.62
CA GLU A 153 -25.59 10.89 1.39
C GLU A 153 -24.99 10.69 2.80
N LYS A 154 -24.62 9.46 3.17
CA LYS A 154 -24.07 9.17 4.51
C LYS A 154 -22.68 9.76 4.77
N TRP A 155 -21.94 10.14 3.73
CA TRP A 155 -20.65 10.82 3.88
C TRP A 155 -20.74 12.10 4.72
N ARG A 156 -21.91 12.77 4.75
CA ARG A 156 -22.14 13.95 5.58
C ARG A 156 -21.92 13.71 7.07
N LYS A 157 -22.04 12.45 7.53
CA LYS A 157 -21.75 12.08 8.93
C LYS A 157 -20.30 12.31 9.33
N LEU A 158 -19.38 12.36 8.37
CA LEU A 158 -17.96 12.63 8.62
C LEU A 158 -17.70 14.09 9.00
N ASN A 159 -18.68 14.99 8.78
CA ASN A 159 -18.58 16.41 9.07
C ASN A 159 -17.23 17.03 8.62
N PRO A 160 -16.89 16.92 7.32
CA PRO A 160 -15.60 17.37 6.81
C PRO A 160 -15.41 18.88 7.04
N PRO A 161 -14.18 19.34 7.35
CA PRO A 161 -13.87 20.76 7.45
C PRO A 161 -14.16 21.51 6.14
N LYS A 162 -14.40 22.82 6.25
CA LYS A 162 -14.64 23.69 5.09
C LYS A 162 -13.49 23.61 4.08
N GLY A 163 -13.81 23.32 2.82
CA GLY A 163 -12.85 23.12 1.73
C GLY A 163 -12.61 21.64 1.39
N TYR A 164 -12.99 20.70 2.27
CA TYR A 164 -12.79 19.27 2.07
C TYR A 164 -14.07 18.51 1.70
N GLU A 165 -15.23 19.17 1.68
CA GLU A 165 -16.54 18.54 1.46
C GLU A 165 -16.57 17.79 0.13
N LYS A 166 -16.11 18.44 -0.95
CA LYS A 166 -16.09 17.86 -2.30
C LYS A 166 -15.16 16.65 -2.40
N THR A 167 -13.98 16.72 -1.78
CA THR A 167 -13.02 15.62 -1.74
C THR A 167 -13.61 14.40 -1.04
N VAL A 168 -14.18 14.60 0.15
CA VAL A 168 -14.77 13.53 0.97
C VAL A 168 -15.98 12.94 0.26
N GLU A 169 -16.88 13.78 -0.27
CA GLU A 169 -18.04 13.32 -1.03
C GLU A 169 -17.63 12.48 -2.25
N LYS A 170 -16.71 12.99 -3.07
CA LYS A 170 -16.27 12.30 -4.29
C LYS A 170 -15.58 10.98 -3.97
N THR A 171 -14.69 10.96 -2.98
CA THR A 171 -14.00 9.73 -2.53
C THR A 171 -15.01 8.70 -2.02
N TYR A 172 -15.93 9.12 -1.16
CA TYR A 172 -16.97 8.24 -0.62
C TYR A 172 -17.87 7.68 -1.72
N LYS A 173 -18.42 8.54 -2.59
CA LYS A 173 -19.33 8.12 -3.67
C LYS A 173 -18.63 7.22 -4.68
N ALA A 174 -17.38 7.52 -5.05
CA ALA A 174 -16.59 6.66 -5.92
C ALA A 174 -16.36 5.26 -5.30
N THR A 175 -16.02 5.21 -4.00
CA THR A 175 -15.87 3.96 -3.24
C THR A 175 -17.17 3.17 -3.24
N LEU A 176 -18.27 3.83 -2.88
CA LEU A 176 -19.61 3.25 -2.77
C LEU A 176 -20.07 2.64 -4.10
N ILE A 177 -19.98 3.40 -5.19
CA ILE A 177 -20.38 2.94 -6.52
C ILE A 177 -19.53 1.75 -6.95
N THR A 178 -18.22 1.78 -6.69
CA THR A 178 -17.33 0.70 -7.09
C THR A 178 -17.71 -0.61 -6.40
N ILE A 179 -17.82 -0.61 -5.06
CA ILE A 179 -18.15 -1.82 -4.29
C ILE A 179 -19.54 -2.35 -4.61
N LEU A 180 -20.54 -1.47 -4.73
CA LEU A 180 -21.90 -1.89 -5.08
C LEU A 180 -21.98 -2.44 -6.50
N GLY A 181 -21.22 -1.87 -7.44
CA GLY A 181 -21.08 -2.38 -8.79
C GLY A 181 -20.48 -3.79 -8.80
N GLU A 182 -19.44 -4.03 -7.99
CA GLU A 182 -18.87 -5.37 -7.83
C GLU A 182 -19.86 -6.36 -7.24
N ALA A 183 -20.53 -5.97 -6.15
CA ALA A 183 -21.52 -6.82 -5.50
C ALA A 183 -22.68 -7.17 -6.45
N MET A 184 -23.12 -6.22 -7.27
CA MET A 184 -24.13 -6.46 -8.30
C MET A 184 -23.62 -7.43 -9.38
N TYR A 185 -22.41 -7.21 -9.88
CA TYR A 185 -21.80 -8.09 -10.88
C TYR A 185 -21.66 -9.52 -10.35
N GLU A 186 -21.13 -9.68 -9.13
CA GLU A 186 -20.97 -10.98 -8.48
C GLU A 186 -22.32 -11.67 -8.29
N LYS A 187 -23.37 -10.95 -7.89
CA LYS A 187 -24.72 -11.53 -7.76
C LYS A 187 -25.32 -11.99 -9.10
N LEU A 188 -25.01 -11.31 -10.19
CA LEU A 188 -25.48 -11.69 -11.54
C LEU A 188 -24.75 -12.92 -12.09
N VAL A 189 -23.51 -13.14 -11.67
CA VAL A 189 -22.65 -14.23 -12.17
C VAL A 189 -22.63 -15.42 -11.23
N ASN A 190 -22.71 -15.18 -9.92
CA ASN A 190 -22.61 -16.16 -8.85
C ASN A 190 -23.84 -16.08 -7.94
N GLU A 191 -24.37 -17.22 -7.50
CA GLU A 191 -25.57 -17.27 -6.64
C GLU A 191 -25.34 -16.69 -5.23
N THR A 192 -24.08 -16.64 -4.77
CA THR A 192 -23.72 -16.15 -3.43
C THR A 192 -22.74 -14.98 -3.52
N PRO A 193 -23.12 -13.77 -3.08
CA PRO A 193 -22.21 -12.65 -3.02
C PRO A 193 -21.14 -12.93 -1.96
N GLN A 194 -19.88 -12.99 -2.39
CA GLN A 194 -18.75 -13.09 -1.46
C GLN A 194 -18.40 -11.71 -0.90
N PRO A 195 -17.91 -11.63 0.36
CA PRO A 195 -17.43 -10.38 0.93
C PRO A 195 -16.31 -9.79 0.06
N VAL A 196 -16.52 -8.58 -0.44
CA VAL A 196 -15.62 -7.95 -1.42
C VAL A 196 -14.33 -7.46 -0.74
N ALA A 197 -14.45 -6.88 0.46
CA ALA A 197 -13.34 -6.30 1.21
C ALA A 197 -13.75 -6.03 2.66
N TYR A 198 -12.80 -6.18 3.59
CA TYR A 198 -12.94 -5.81 5.00
C TYR A 198 -12.06 -4.60 5.29
N SER A 199 -12.65 -3.52 5.82
CA SER A 199 -11.92 -2.32 6.22
C SER A 199 -11.67 -2.27 7.72
N GLU A 200 -10.59 -1.61 8.14
CA GLU A 200 -10.18 -1.46 9.55
C GLU A 200 -10.04 -2.79 10.28
N TYR A 201 -9.50 -3.79 9.59
CA TYR A 201 -9.39 -5.15 10.11
C TYR A 201 -8.37 -5.19 11.25
N ARG A 202 -8.80 -5.64 12.43
CA ARG A 202 -7.96 -5.68 13.63
C ARG A 202 -7.16 -6.97 13.72
N VAL A 203 -5.87 -6.84 14.03
CA VAL A 203 -4.96 -7.97 14.22
C VAL A 203 -4.01 -7.72 15.39
N ASP A 204 -3.75 -8.77 16.16
CA ASP A 204 -2.80 -8.74 17.26
C ASP A 204 -1.37 -8.84 16.72
N GLY A 205 -0.58 -7.79 16.92
CA GLY A 205 0.84 -7.73 16.54
C GLY A 205 1.80 -8.09 17.67
N THR A 206 1.31 -8.39 18.88
CA THR A 206 2.15 -8.62 20.07
C THR A 206 3.18 -9.73 19.90
N PRO A 207 2.93 -10.87 19.20
CA PRO A 207 3.96 -11.91 19.06
C PRO A 207 5.24 -11.40 18.37
N LEU A 208 5.11 -10.36 17.55
CA LEU A 208 6.19 -9.73 16.79
C LEU A 208 6.72 -8.44 17.44
N GLY A 209 6.31 -8.12 18.67
CA GLY A 209 6.71 -6.91 19.40
C GLY A 209 5.97 -5.65 18.94
N MET A 210 4.95 -5.82 18.10
CA MET A 210 4.09 -4.73 17.64
C MET A 210 2.90 -4.54 18.57
N SER A 211 2.12 -3.48 18.35
CA SER A 211 0.90 -3.18 19.11
C SER A 211 -0.14 -4.31 19.02
N GLN A 212 -0.90 -4.49 20.09
CA GLN A 212 -1.99 -5.48 20.17
C GLN A 212 -3.18 -5.13 19.25
N ASN A 213 -3.37 -3.86 18.92
CA ASN A 213 -4.56 -3.39 18.21
C ASN A 213 -4.21 -2.77 16.84
N LEU A 214 -3.39 -3.48 16.04
CA LEU A 214 -3.09 -3.05 14.68
C LEU A 214 -4.38 -3.02 13.85
N SER A 215 -4.46 -2.07 12.93
CA SER A 215 -5.60 -1.87 12.05
C SER A 215 -5.11 -1.87 10.62
N VAL A 216 -5.43 -2.92 9.86
CA VAL A 216 -5.16 -2.97 8.43
C VAL A 216 -6.24 -2.16 7.71
N ASP A 217 -5.85 -1.24 6.84
CA ASP A 217 -6.77 -0.36 6.12
C ASP A 217 -7.87 -1.15 5.42
N VAL A 218 -7.47 -2.05 4.51
CA VAL A 218 -8.37 -2.98 3.83
C VAL A 218 -7.70 -4.34 3.59
N ILE A 219 -8.47 -5.41 3.76
CA ILE A 219 -8.12 -6.77 3.34
C ILE A 219 -9.17 -7.26 2.35
N SER A 220 -8.72 -7.73 1.19
CA SER A 220 -9.57 -8.40 0.20
C SER A 220 -8.91 -9.74 -0.17
N ASP A 221 -9.62 -10.84 0.06
CA ASP A 221 -9.07 -12.20 -0.07
C ASP A 221 -7.75 -12.37 0.74
N SER A 222 -6.66 -12.77 0.09
CA SER A 222 -5.32 -12.88 0.70
C SER A 222 -4.47 -11.60 0.56
N VAL A 223 -5.03 -10.54 -0.01
CA VAL A 223 -4.31 -9.32 -0.41
C VAL A 223 -4.52 -8.22 0.62
N ILE A 224 -3.41 -7.61 1.03
CA ILE A 224 -3.41 -6.46 1.94
C ILE A 224 -3.41 -5.19 1.10
N ILE A 225 -4.37 -4.31 1.37
CA ILE A 225 -4.54 -3.05 0.67
C ILE A 225 -4.28 -1.92 1.66
N ASP A 226 -3.42 -0.99 1.26
CA ASP A 226 -3.05 0.19 2.06
C ASP A 226 -3.17 1.45 1.19
N PHE A 227 -3.90 2.45 1.69
CA PHE A 227 -4.16 3.69 0.98
C PHE A 227 -3.16 4.75 1.40
N LYS A 228 -2.53 5.38 0.41
CA LYS A 228 -1.56 6.46 0.59
C LYS A 228 -2.02 7.72 -0.12
N THR A 229 -1.85 8.85 0.55
CA THR A 229 -1.99 10.18 -0.06
C THR A 229 -0.62 10.76 -0.35
N GLY A 230 -0.52 11.51 -1.46
CA GLY A 230 0.71 12.15 -1.89
C GLY A 230 1.67 11.22 -2.62
N ALA A 231 2.93 11.67 -2.73
CA ALA A 231 3.92 11.05 -3.59
C ALA A 231 4.27 9.61 -3.16
N PRO A 232 4.39 8.67 -4.13
CA PRO A 232 4.90 7.34 -3.85
C PRO A 232 6.29 7.35 -3.21
N ARG A 233 6.46 6.57 -2.14
CA ARG A 233 7.74 6.34 -1.46
C ARG A 233 7.97 4.84 -1.33
N ASP A 234 9.22 4.40 -1.41
CA ASP A 234 9.50 2.96 -1.37
C ASP A 234 9.28 2.32 -0.01
N PHE A 235 9.48 3.06 1.09
CA PHE A 235 9.19 2.56 2.43
C PHE A 235 7.70 2.28 2.66
N HIS A 236 6.77 2.78 1.83
CA HIS A 236 5.36 2.38 1.90
C HIS A 236 5.16 0.87 1.70
N LYS A 237 6.11 0.16 1.09
CA LYS A 237 6.04 -1.32 1.01
C LYS A 237 6.19 -1.97 2.40
N LEU A 238 6.83 -1.31 3.35
CA LEU A 238 7.04 -1.85 4.69
C LEU A 238 5.75 -1.87 5.52
N SER A 239 4.77 -0.99 5.25
CA SER A 239 3.51 -1.01 6.02
C SER A 239 2.68 -2.25 5.71
N ILE A 240 2.47 -2.57 4.44
CA ILE A 240 1.81 -3.81 4.03
C ILE A 240 2.60 -5.06 4.46
N THR A 241 3.93 -4.96 4.56
CA THR A 241 4.79 -6.05 5.06
C THR A 241 4.57 -6.30 6.55
N GLY A 242 4.51 -5.24 7.36
CA GLY A 242 4.21 -5.36 8.79
C GLY A 242 2.84 -5.98 9.05
N TYR A 243 1.82 -5.57 8.29
CA TYR A 243 0.50 -6.18 8.37
C TYR A 243 0.50 -7.65 7.90
N ALA A 244 1.27 -7.99 6.86
CA ALA A 244 1.40 -9.37 6.40
C ALA A 244 1.98 -10.27 7.48
N LEU A 245 3.05 -9.83 8.14
CA LEU A 245 3.67 -10.55 9.24
C LEU A 245 2.70 -10.72 10.43
N ALA A 246 1.97 -9.66 10.82
CA ALA A 246 0.99 -9.76 11.89
C ALA A 246 -0.14 -10.75 11.56
N LEU A 247 -0.69 -10.70 10.34
CA LEU A 247 -1.73 -11.62 9.90
C LEU A 247 -1.24 -13.07 9.79
N GLU A 248 -0.02 -13.28 9.31
CA GLU A 248 0.62 -14.60 9.28
C GLU A 248 0.83 -15.16 10.70
N ALA A 249 1.24 -14.32 11.65
CA ALA A 249 1.41 -14.72 13.05
C ALA A 249 0.09 -15.10 13.72
N ALA A 250 -1.00 -14.38 13.41
CA ALA A 250 -2.30 -14.60 14.01
C ALA A 250 -3.08 -15.77 13.40
N TYR A 251 -2.95 -15.98 12.08
CA TYR A 251 -3.82 -16.91 11.34
C TYR A 251 -3.09 -18.04 10.64
N GLU A 252 -1.75 -18.08 10.67
CA GLU A 252 -0.93 -19.12 10.04
C GLU A 252 -1.24 -19.31 8.54
N THR A 253 -1.69 -18.24 7.88
CA THR A 253 -2.02 -18.22 6.44
C THR A 253 -1.06 -17.32 5.68
N PRO A 254 -0.51 -17.76 4.53
CA PRO A 254 0.49 -16.99 3.79
C PRO A 254 -0.07 -15.67 3.26
N ARG A 255 0.67 -14.57 3.45
CA ARG A 255 0.33 -13.22 2.98
C ARG A 255 1.47 -12.67 2.13
N ASP A 256 1.48 -13.07 0.87
CA ASP A 256 2.59 -12.82 -0.06
C ASP A 256 2.40 -11.60 -0.96
N TYR A 257 1.19 -11.04 -0.99
CA TYR A 257 0.85 -9.97 -1.91
C TYR A 257 0.15 -8.83 -1.19
N GLY A 258 0.53 -7.61 -1.56
CA GLY A 258 -0.16 -6.40 -1.16
C GLY A 258 -0.34 -5.47 -2.34
N LEU A 259 -1.17 -4.45 -2.13
CA LEU A 259 -1.50 -3.46 -3.13
C LEU A 259 -1.53 -2.09 -2.47
N LEU A 260 -0.57 -1.25 -2.87
CA LEU A 260 -0.55 0.15 -2.47
C LEU A 260 -1.39 0.96 -3.45
N ILE A 261 -2.33 1.73 -2.90
CA ILE A 261 -3.19 2.62 -3.68
C ILE A 261 -2.81 4.04 -3.35
N TYR A 262 -2.35 4.77 -4.35
CA TYR A 262 -2.07 6.19 -4.22
C TYR A 262 -3.27 6.98 -4.70
N ILE A 263 -3.83 7.81 -3.80
CA ILE A 263 -4.88 8.76 -4.12
C ILE A 263 -4.24 10.13 -4.20
N ASN A 264 -4.05 10.60 -5.43
CA ASN A 264 -3.45 11.89 -5.72
C ASN A 264 -4.55 12.90 -6.08
N ASN A 265 -4.34 14.17 -5.72
CA ASN A 265 -5.24 15.29 -5.97
C ASN A 265 -6.60 15.18 -5.24
N PRO A 266 -6.78 15.89 -4.12
CA PRO A 266 -8.02 15.86 -3.34
C PRO A 266 -9.27 16.30 -4.14
N GLU A 267 -9.15 17.25 -5.07
CA GLU A 267 -10.30 17.76 -5.82
C GLU A 267 -10.70 16.85 -6.98
N ASP A 268 -9.71 16.18 -7.57
CA ASP A 268 -9.88 15.22 -8.66
C ASP A 268 -9.03 13.96 -8.40
N PRO A 269 -9.50 13.06 -7.51
CA PRO A 269 -8.74 11.90 -7.08
C PRO A 269 -8.35 11.00 -8.26
N ARG A 270 -7.06 11.01 -8.58
CA ARG A 270 -6.44 10.06 -9.49
C ARG A 270 -5.83 8.94 -8.69
N ILE A 271 -6.22 7.72 -9.05
CA ILE A 271 -5.79 6.51 -8.37
C ILE A 271 -4.62 5.88 -9.13
N THR A 272 -3.54 5.55 -8.43
CA THR A 272 -2.42 4.78 -8.97
C THR A 272 -2.21 3.52 -8.15
N TYR A 273 -2.07 2.39 -8.85
CA TYR A 273 -1.90 1.08 -8.25
C TYR A 273 -0.44 0.64 -8.30
N LYS A 274 0.10 0.22 -7.15
CA LYS A 274 1.42 -0.42 -7.08
C LYS A 274 1.25 -1.80 -6.43
N PRO A 275 1.08 -2.88 -7.22
CA PRO A 275 1.08 -4.23 -6.68
C PRO A 275 2.47 -4.55 -6.13
N VAL A 276 2.53 -5.24 -4.99
CA VAL A 276 3.77 -5.55 -4.27
C VAL A 276 3.81 -7.04 -3.93
N TYR A 277 4.91 -7.68 -4.30
CA TYR A 277 5.27 -8.98 -3.77
C TYR A 277 6.02 -8.79 -2.46
N ILE A 278 5.49 -9.34 -1.37
CA ILE A 278 6.03 -9.20 0.00
C ILE A 278 7.16 -10.23 0.18
N SER A 279 8.27 -9.95 -0.51
CA SER A 279 9.42 -10.84 -0.63
C SER A 279 10.22 -11.00 0.66
N ASN A 280 11.18 -11.93 0.64
CA ASN A 280 12.18 -12.12 1.69
C ASN A 280 12.90 -10.81 2.04
N THR A 281 13.26 -10.00 1.04
CA THR A 281 13.93 -8.71 1.23
C THR A 281 13.06 -7.72 2.02
N LEU A 282 11.79 -7.57 1.66
CA LEU A 282 10.91 -6.63 2.38
C LEU A 282 10.69 -7.08 3.82
N ARG A 283 10.58 -8.38 4.06
CA ARG A 283 10.42 -8.98 5.40
C ARG A 283 11.65 -8.72 6.25
N ARG A 284 12.86 -8.99 5.73
CA ARG A 284 14.13 -8.67 6.41
C ARG A 284 14.23 -7.18 6.75
N LEU A 285 13.96 -6.31 5.78
CA LEU A 285 13.98 -4.85 6.00
C LEU A 285 12.99 -4.42 7.09
N PHE A 286 11.77 -4.98 7.13
CA PHE A 286 10.82 -4.63 8.18
C PHE A 286 11.31 -5.06 9.58
N ILE A 287 11.86 -6.27 9.68
CA ILE A 287 12.39 -6.84 10.93
C ILE A 287 13.59 -6.02 11.41
N GLU A 288 14.54 -5.73 10.53
CA GLU A 288 15.72 -4.92 10.83
C GLU A 288 15.33 -3.53 11.34
N GLU A 289 14.36 -2.87 10.68
CA GLU A 289 13.88 -1.57 11.14
C GLU A 289 13.21 -1.61 12.50
N ARG A 290 12.40 -2.65 12.76
CA ARG A 290 11.80 -2.84 14.08
C ARG A 290 12.88 -2.98 15.14
N ASP A 291 13.87 -3.83 14.88
CA ASP A 291 14.93 -4.14 15.84
C ASP A 291 15.83 -2.93 16.07
N ASN A 292 16.18 -2.18 15.02
CA ASN A 292 16.90 -0.90 15.14
C ASN A 292 16.13 0.13 16.00
N ILE A 293 14.80 0.21 15.84
CA ILE A 293 13.97 1.10 16.65
C ILE A 293 13.93 0.63 18.11
N ILE A 294 13.84 -0.68 18.34
CA ILE A 294 13.88 -1.26 19.69
C ILE A 294 15.22 -0.92 20.35
N ASP A 295 16.34 -1.19 19.68
CA ASP A 295 17.69 -0.95 20.22
C ASP A 295 17.87 0.54 20.55
N MET A 296 17.51 1.45 19.64
CA MET A 296 17.51 2.90 19.88
C MET A 296 16.70 3.30 21.13
N LEU A 297 15.50 2.73 21.32
CA LEU A 297 14.64 3.06 22.46
C LEU A 297 15.15 2.46 23.77
N LEU A 298 15.80 1.30 23.73
CA LEU A 298 16.38 0.65 24.92
C LEU A 298 17.65 1.34 25.38
N GLU A 299 18.52 1.74 24.45
CA GLU A 299 19.77 2.47 24.72
C GLU A 299 19.51 3.91 25.19
N ASP A 300 18.30 4.43 24.96
CA ASP A 300 17.94 5.83 25.19
C ASP A 300 18.83 6.83 24.43
N ALA A 301 19.43 6.37 23.33
CA ALA A 301 20.28 7.18 22.48
C ALA A 301 19.42 8.08 21.58
N GLU A 302 19.38 9.38 21.87
CA GLU A 302 18.68 10.34 21.01
C GLU A 302 19.37 10.42 19.63
N PRO A 303 18.66 10.11 18.53
CA PRO A 303 19.26 10.20 17.21
C PRO A 303 19.56 11.64 16.80
N PRO A 304 20.55 11.88 15.92
CA PRO A 304 20.80 13.21 15.38
C PRO A 304 19.58 13.76 14.63
N LYS A 305 19.50 15.08 14.48
CA LYS A 305 18.50 15.69 13.60
C LYS A 305 18.75 15.28 12.16
N ASP A 306 17.67 14.98 11.45
CA ASP A 306 17.74 14.66 10.04
C ASP A 306 18.14 15.90 9.23
N LEU A 307 19.17 15.79 8.40
CA LEU A 307 19.66 16.86 7.54
C LEU A 307 18.65 17.22 6.44
N ASN A 308 17.78 16.28 6.07
CA ASN A 308 16.77 16.43 5.02
C ASN A 308 15.35 16.57 5.60
N CYS A 309 15.23 17.02 6.85
CA CYS A 309 13.95 17.17 7.54
C CYS A 309 12.98 18.07 6.76
N GLN A 310 11.81 17.53 6.45
CA GLN A 310 10.78 18.27 5.72
C GLN A 310 10.07 19.27 6.65
N PRO A 311 9.75 20.50 6.18
CA PRO A 311 8.97 21.47 6.96
C PRO A 311 7.58 20.96 7.36
N THR A 312 7.04 20.01 6.60
CA THR A 312 5.76 19.34 6.86
C THR A 312 5.87 18.21 7.89
N CYS A 313 7.04 18.02 8.52
CA CYS A 313 7.21 17.07 9.61
C CYS A 313 6.32 17.46 10.82
N PRO A 314 5.44 16.58 11.31
CA PRO A 314 4.55 16.88 12.44
C PRO A 314 5.28 17.19 13.75
N LEU A 315 6.55 16.82 13.86
CA LEU A 315 7.39 17.05 15.03
C LEU A 315 8.47 18.10 14.76
N HIS A 316 8.36 18.86 13.66
CA HIS A 316 9.34 19.88 13.30
C HIS A 316 9.56 20.89 14.44
N GLY A 317 8.49 21.35 15.09
CA GLY A 317 8.57 22.25 16.25
C GLY A 317 9.25 21.62 17.47
N ALA A 318 8.94 20.36 17.79
CA ALA A 318 9.55 19.65 18.91
C ALA A 318 11.03 19.30 18.67
N CYS A 319 11.39 19.01 17.42
CA CYS A 319 12.76 18.68 17.02
C CYS A 319 13.68 19.91 17.03
N ASN A 320 13.14 21.12 16.94
CA ASN A 320 13.91 22.37 16.91
C ASN A 320 13.96 23.13 18.24
N LYS A 321 13.38 22.56 19.30
CA LYS A 321 13.62 23.01 20.68
C LYS A 321 14.91 22.40 21.20
#